data_AF-L8M5Q2-F1
#
_entry.id   AF-L8M5Q2-F1
#
_cell.length_a   1.000
_cell.length_b   1.000
_cell.length_c   1.000
_cell.angle_alpha   90.00
_cell.angle_beta   90.00
_cell.angle_gamma   90.00
#
_symmetry.space_group_name_H-M   'P 1'
#
loop_
_entity.id
_entity.type
_entity.pdbx_description
1 polymer ?
#
loop_
_entity_poly.entity_id
_entity_poly.type
_entity_poly.pdbx_seq_one_letter_code
_entity_poly.pdbx_strand_id
1 'polypeptide(L)' 'MKARYNYRIYPKPNQLQRLAQAMGCARVVWNDALYLYKKAEANKQDRPKKISSLVITQAKKTESRAWLKEVSSVVLQQSL' A
#
# COMPACT_ATOMS: atom_id res chain seq x y z
N MET A 1 17.78 28.56 -6.77
CA MET A 1 18.15 27.37 -5.97
C MET A 1 17.08 27.19 -4.89
N LYS A 2 16.24 26.14 -4.95
CA LYS A 2 15.26 25.86 -3.87
C LYS A 2 16.03 25.32 -2.67
N ALA A 3 15.89 25.94 -1.50
CA ALA A 3 16.47 25.44 -0.26
C ALA A 3 16.00 23.99 -0.02
N ARG A 4 16.92 23.10 0.31
CA ARG A 4 16.61 21.73 0.75
C ARG A 4 16.61 21.74 2.26
N TYR A 5 15.45 21.51 2.86
CA TYR A 5 15.31 21.42 4.31
C TYR A 5 15.32 19.95 4.71
N ASN A 6 16.14 19.62 5.71
CA ASN A 6 16.13 18.33 6.35
C ASN A 6 15.23 18.42 7.58
N TYR A 7 14.20 17.59 7.63
CA TYR A 7 13.31 17.49 8.77
C TYR A 7 13.44 16.11 9.41
N ARG A 8 13.47 16.09 10.74
CA ARG A 8 13.34 14.87 11.54
C ARG A 8 12.07 14.95 12.35
N ILE A 9 11.24 13.93 12.25
CA ILE A 9 10.01 13.81 13.05
C ILE A 9 10.28 12.95 14.28
N TYR A 10 9.61 13.29 15.39
CA TYR A 10 9.63 12.55 16.65
C TYR A 10 8.19 12.23 17.04
N PRO A 11 7.63 11.13 16.51
CA PRO A 11 6.22 10.81 16.72
C PRO A 11 5.96 10.40 18.17
N LYS A 12 4.80 10.80 18.71
CA LYS A 12 4.28 10.31 19.98
C LYS A 12 3.94 8.81 19.89
N PRO A 13 3.84 8.09 21.01
CA PRO A 13 3.53 6.64 20.99
C PRO A 13 2.28 6.27 20.18
N ASN A 14 1.20 7.06 20.28
CA ASN A 14 -0.02 6.85 19.49
C ASN A 14 0.19 7.07 17.96
N GLN A 15 1.06 7.99 17.58
CA GLN A 15 1.41 8.24 16.18
C GLN A 15 2.25 7.10 15.60
N LEU A 16 3.18 6.54 16.39
CA LEU A 16 3.98 5.38 15.98
C LEU A 16 3.09 4.19 15.61
N GLN A 17 2.08 3.90 16.42
CA GLN A 17 1.14 2.81 16.13
C GLN A 17 0.39 3.05 14.81
N ARG A 18 -0.08 4.28 14.57
CA ARG A 18 -0.79 4.64 13.34
C ARG A 18 0.11 4.58 12.11
N LEU A 19 1.37 5.00 12.24
CA LEU A 19 2.38 4.90 11.18
C LEU A 19 2.70 3.44 10.87
N ALA A 20 2.91 2.61 11.90
CA ALA A 20 3.15 1.19 11.74
C ALA A 20 1.99 0.49 11.04
N GLN A 21 0.75 0.81 11.42
CA GLN A 21 -0.45 0.30 10.75
C GLN A 21 -0.49 0.74 9.27
N ALA A 22 -0.30 2.03 8.99
CA ALA A 22 -0.31 2.56 7.64
C ALA A 22 0.75 1.90 6.74
N MET A 23 2.00 1.80 7.23
CA MET A 23 3.10 1.16 6.50
C MET A 23 2.90 -0.35 6.34
N GLY A 24 2.37 -1.03 7.36
CA GLY A 24 2.02 -2.45 7.28
C GLY A 24 0.95 -2.73 6.24
N CYS A 25 -0.12 -1.94 6.22
CA CYS A 25 -1.17 -2.03 5.20
C CYS A 25 -0.62 -1.78 3.79
N ALA A 26 0.21 -0.74 3.62
CA ALA A 26 0.87 -0.45 2.34
C ALA A 26 1.74 -1.63 1.87
N ARG A 27 2.50 -2.25 2.78
CA ARG A 27 3.37 -3.40 2.48
C ARG A 27 2.56 -4.59 1.94
N VAL A 28 1.39 -4.87 2.51
CA VAL A 28 0.52 -5.97 2.09
C VAL A 28 -0.05 -5.71 0.69
N VAL A 29 -0.58 -4.52 0.43
CA VAL A 29 -1.10 -4.14 -0.91
C VAL A 29 0.01 -4.20 -1.96
N TRP A 30 1.22 -3.74 -1.63
CA TRP A 30 2.37 -3.85 -2.51
C TRP A 30 2.72 -5.30 -2.84
N ASN A 31 2.70 -6.19 -1.84
CA ASN A 31 3.00 -7.61 -2.05
C ASN A 31 1.98 -8.29 -2.97
N ASP A 32 0.69 -8.02 -2.77
CA ASP A 32 -0.37 -8.58 -3.61
C ASP A 32 -0.21 -8.13 -5.07
N ALA A 33 0.10 -6.85 -5.30
CA ALA A 33 0.36 -6.33 -6.63
C ALA A 33 1.62 -6.93 -7.26
N LEU A 34 2.71 -7.05 -6.50
CA LEU A 34 3.95 -7.68 -6.95
C LEU A 34 3.68 -9.13 -7.37
N TYR A 35 2.88 -9.87 -6.59
CA TYR A 35 2.47 -11.22 -6.94
C TYR A 35 1.72 -11.26 -8.27
N LEU A 36 0.75 -10.34 -8.48
CA LEU A 36 0.02 -10.26 -9.75
C LEU A 36 0.94 -9.93 -10.94
N TYR A 37 1.91 -9.04 -10.76
CA TYR A 37 2.90 -8.75 -11.81
C TYR A 37 3.74 -9.98 -12.16
N LYS A 38 4.29 -10.67 -11.16
CA LYS A 38 5.07 -11.89 -11.36
C LYS A 38 4.24 -12.99 -12.02
N LYS A 39 2.97 -13.12 -11.65
CA LYS A 39 2.05 -14.08 -12.25
C LYS A 39 1.77 -13.77 -13.72
N ALA A 40 1.54 -12.49 -14.06
CA ALA A 40 1.35 -12.08 -15.45
C ALA A 40 2.60 -12.36 -16.30
N GLU A 41 3.78 -12.03 -15.77
CA GLU A 41 5.07 -12.31 -16.42
C GLU A 41 5.29 -13.80 -16.67
N ALA A 42 5.07 -14.65 -15.65
CA ALA A 42 5.19 -16.11 -15.79
C ALA A 42 4.24 -16.69 -16.85
N ASN A 43 3.06 -16.08 -17.01
CA ASN A 43 2.06 -16.48 -18.00
C ASN A 43 2.25 -15.81 -19.37
N LYS A 44 3.31 -15.01 -19.58
CA LYS A 44 3.54 -14.18 -20.78
C LYS A 44 2.35 -13.29 -21.14
N GLN A 45 1.64 -12.80 -20.12
CA GLN A 45 0.51 -11.88 -20.25
C GLN A 45 0.96 -10.44 -20.08
N ASP A 46 0.20 -9.52 -20.65
CA ASP A 46 0.42 -8.10 -20.46
C ASP A 46 0.33 -7.71 -18.98
N ARG A 47 1.17 -6.75 -18.60
CA ARG A 47 1.16 -6.17 -17.27
C ARG A 47 -0.23 -5.56 -16.99
N PRO A 48 -0.93 -5.98 -15.92
CA PRO A 48 -2.26 -5.47 -15.66
C PRO A 48 -2.23 -3.97 -15.35
N LYS A 49 -3.12 -3.21 -15.99
CA LYS A 49 -3.29 -1.77 -15.76
C LYS A 49 -4.13 -1.53 -14.50
N LYS A 50 -3.86 -0.47 -13.73
CA LYS A 50 -4.60 -0.08 -12.51
C LYS A 50 -4.63 -1.15 -11.40
N ILE A 51 -3.53 -1.89 -11.22
CA ILE A 51 -3.42 -2.94 -10.17
C ILE A 51 -3.71 -2.40 -8.77
N SER A 52 -3.30 -1.17 -8.46
CA SER A 52 -3.54 -0.56 -7.16
C SER A 52 -5.01 -0.55 -6.77
N SER A 53 -5.86 0.00 -7.65
CA SER A 53 -7.30 0.02 -7.43
C SER A 53 -7.92 -1.38 -7.39
N LEU A 54 -7.40 -2.33 -8.18
CA LEU A 54 -7.91 -3.70 -8.23
C LEU A 54 -7.61 -4.45 -6.93
N VAL A 55 -6.36 -4.44 -6.48
CA VAL A 55 -5.90 -5.11 -5.26
C VAL A 55 -6.61 -4.53 -4.04
N ILE A 56 -6.70 -3.20 -3.94
CA ILE A 56 -7.36 -2.54 -2.80
C ILE A 56 -8.85 -2.89 -2.78
N THR A 57 -9.53 -2.84 -3.92
CA THR A 57 -10.96 -3.16 -4.02
C THR A 57 -11.23 -4.60 -3.62
N GLN A 58 -10.43 -5.55 -4.12
CA GLN A 58 -10.64 -6.96 -3.79
C GLN A 58 -10.25 -7.29 -2.35
N ALA A 59 -9.14 -6.73 -1.85
CA ALA A 59 -8.71 -6.95 -0.48
C ALA A 59 -9.73 -6.41 0.54
N LYS A 60 -10.42 -5.30 0.24
CA LYS A 60 -11.47 -4.73 1.11
C LYS A 60 -12.79 -5.51 1.12
N LYS A 61 -13.00 -6.46 0.21
CA LYS A 61 -14.21 -7.30 0.18
C LYS A 61 -14.13 -8.50 1.13
N THR A 62 -12.93 -8.91 1.51
CA THR A 62 -12.75 -10.05 2.42
C THR A 62 -12.76 -9.59 3.88
N GLU A 63 -13.54 -10.26 4.73
CA GLU A 63 -13.63 -9.93 6.16
C GLU A 63 -12.27 -10.04 6.87
N SER A 64 -11.47 -11.04 6.53
CA SER A 64 -10.10 -11.23 7.07
C SER A 64 -9.15 -10.06 6.79
N ARG A 65 -9.52 -9.19 5.85
CA ARG A 65 -8.74 -8.02 5.42
C ARG A 65 -9.47 -6.70 5.65
N ALA A 66 -10.51 -6.70 6.48
CA ALA A 66 -11.29 -5.51 6.82
C ALA A 66 -10.42 -4.37 7.40
N TRP A 67 -9.34 -4.71 8.12
CA TRP A 67 -8.37 -3.77 8.69
C TRP A 67 -7.67 -2.86 7.66
N LEU A 68 -7.66 -3.22 6.37
CA LEU A 68 -7.19 -2.32 5.29
C LEU A 68 -8.10 -1.09 5.10
N LYS A 69 -9.31 -1.08 5.67
CA LYS A 69 -10.21 0.08 5.67
C LYS A 69 -9.87 1.09 6.78
N GLU A 70 -9.06 0.71 7.75
CA GLU A 70 -8.71 1.55 8.90
C GLU A 70 -7.63 2.60 8.59
N VAL A 71 -7.02 2.53 7.39
CA VAL A 71 -6.01 3.47 6.92
C VAL A 71 -6.50 4.22 5.68
N SER A 72 -5.91 5.39 5.43
CA SER A 72 -6.24 6.20 4.26
C SER A 72 -6.05 5.42 2.96
N SER A 73 -7.04 5.50 2.07
CA SER A 73 -6.96 4.91 0.73
C SER A 73 -5.78 5.44 -0.08
N VAL A 74 -5.37 6.69 0.15
CA VAL A 74 -4.24 7.33 -0.52
C VAL A 74 -2.93 6.60 -0.20
N VAL A 75 -2.72 6.19 1.06
CA VAL A 75 -1.52 5.44 1.47
C VAL A 75 -1.43 4.10 0.73
N LEU A 76 -2.56 3.42 0.58
CA LEU A 76 -2.61 2.15 -0.15
C LEU A 76 -2.36 2.34 -1.65
N GLN A 77 -2.96 3.38 -2.25
CA GLN A 77 -2.80 3.67 -3.67
C GLN A 77 -1.37 4.09 -4.05
N GLN A 78 -0.73 4.90 -3.20
CA GLN A 78 0.63 5.41 -3.41
C GLN A 78 1.73 4.41 -3.03
N SER A 79 1.36 3.22 -2.55
CA SER A 79 2.32 2.16 -2.27
C SER A 79 2.88 1.47 -3.52
N LEU A 80 2.27 1.71 -4.69
CA LEU A 80 2.50 1.03 -5.97
C LEU A 80 2.99 1.98 -7.06
#